data_AF-A0A959CLS3-F1
#
_entry.id   AF-A0A959CLS3-F1
#
_cell.length_a   1.000
_cell.length_b   1.000
_cell.length_c   1.000
_cell.angle_alpha   90.00
_cell.angle_beta   90.00
_cell.angle_gamma   90.00
#
_symmetry.space_group_name_H-M   'P 1'
#
loop_
_entity.id
_entity.type
_entity.pdbx_description
1 polymer ?
#
loop_
_entity_poly.entity_id
_entity_poly.type
_entity_poly.pdbx_seq_one_letter_code
_entity_poly.pdbx_strand_id
1 'polypeptide(L)'
;MPSPSSDGTPPFNGGYDGYAEIVVDNIVYENVTSSGEVLQGKEVQAFPNPVAEATWVKTETGEPIRAMNVFNSNGEVLLSAAPCGSEHLLDVRSLPAGVYWMEIALPGRRVVRQWMKK
;
A
#
# COMPACT_ATOMS: atom_id res chain seq x y z
N MET A 1 -18.87 56.90 -15.40
CA MET A 1 -19.39 56.13 -14.23
C MET A 1 -20.50 55.21 -14.74
N PRO A 2 -20.55 53.93 -14.31
CA PRO A 2 -21.21 52.84 -15.04
C PRO A 2 -22.56 52.36 -14.45
N SER A 3 -23.19 51.44 -15.20
CA SER A 3 -24.17 50.38 -14.83
C SER A 3 -25.66 50.63 -15.15
N PRO A 4 -26.47 49.57 -15.43
CA PRO A 4 -26.16 48.16 -15.71
C PRO A 4 -26.84 47.60 -17.00
N SER A 5 -26.19 46.65 -17.68
CA SER A 5 -26.82 45.78 -18.68
C SER A 5 -27.30 44.48 -18.03
N SER A 6 -28.56 44.14 -18.29
CA SER A 6 -29.24 42.89 -17.96
C SER A 6 -28.55 41.70 -18.66
N ASP A 7 -27.83 40.88 -17.91
CA ASP A 7 -27.37 39.59 -18.42
C ASP A 7 -27.98 38.47 -17.58
N GLY A 8 -28.74 37.61 -18.27
CA GLY A 8 -29.53 36.53 -17.69
C GLY A 8 -28.68 35.29 -17.46
N THR A 9 -27.91 35.26 -16.38
CA THR A 9 -27.30 34.01 -15.91
C THR A 9 -28.31 33.21 -15.07
N PRO A 10 -28.66 31.97 -15.45
CA PRO A 10 -29.34 31.05 -14.55
C PRO A 10 -28.43 30.64 -13.37
N PRO A 11 -28.99 30.24 -12.21
CA PRO A 11 -28.21 29.86 -11.05
C PRO A 11 -27.36 28.60 -11.32
N PHE A 12 -26.13 28.62 -10.82
CA PHE A 12 -25.18 27.51 -10.85
C PHE A 12 -25.85 26.19 -10.42
N ASN A 13 -26.00 25.25 -11.36
CA ASN A 13 -26.29 23.87 -11.06
C ASN A 13 -24.94 23.12 -11.07
N GLY A 14 -24.46 22.72 -9.89
CA GLY A 14 -23.17 22.08 -9.70
C GLY A 14 -23.11 20.70 -10.34
N GLY A 15 -22.64 20.64 -11.58
CA GLY A 15 -22.12 19.43 -12.20
C GLY A 15 -20.59 19.48 -12.14
N TYR A 16 -19.99 18.69 -11.25
CA TYR A 16 -18.55 18.46 -11.28
C TYR A 16 -18.25 17.54 -12.47
N ASP A 17 -17.88 18.09 -13.62
CA ASP A 17 -17.23 17.34 -14.72
C ASP A 17 -15.74 17.22 -14.40
N GLY A 18 -15.43 16.61 -13.26
CA GLY A 18 -14.07 16.45 -12.76
C GLY A 18 -13.23 15.60 -13.71
N TYR A 19 -12.54 16.24 -14.66
CA TYR A 19 -11.38 15.65 -15.31
C TYR A 19 -10.24 15.66 -14.29
N ALA A 20 -9.91 14.50 -13.73
CA ALA A 20 -8.67 14.30 -13.01
C ALA A 20 -7.59 13.91 -14.02
N GLU A 21 -6.54 14.71 -14.13
CA GLU A 21 -5.35 14.34 -14.87
C GLU A 21 -4.55 13.33 -14.02
N ILE A 22 -4.61 12.05 -14.40
CA ILE A 22 -3.76 11.02 -13.79
C ILE A 22 -2.47 10.98 -14.61
N VAL A 23 -1.44 11.70 -14.15
CA VAL A 23 -0.08 11.60 -14.69
C VAL A 23 0.64 10.47 -13.97
N VAL A 24 0.95 9.40 -14.69
CA VAL A 24 1.79 8.31 -14.18
C VAL A 24 3.06 8.29 -15.02
N ASP A 25 4.20 8.53 -14.37
CA ASP A 25 5.51 8.52 -14.99
C ASP A 25 6.41 7.48 -14.32
N ASN A 26 7.21 6.78 -15.12
CA ASN A 26 8.14 5.71 -14.71
C ASN A 26 7.55 4.54 -13.89
N ILE A 27 6.51 3.88 -14.41
CA ILE A 27 6.19 2.54 -13.90
C ILE A 27 7.16 1.52 -14.51
N VAL A 28 8.24 1.22 -13.79
CA VAL A 28 9.19 0.17 -14.17
C VAL A 28 8.76 -1.14 -13.52
N TYR A 29 8.24 -2.06 -14.32
CA TYR A 29 7.98 -3.45 -13.92
C TYR A 29 9.15 -4.33 -14.34
N GLU A 30 10.09 -4.58 -13.44
CA GLU A 30 11.08 -5.65 -13.63
C GLU A 30 10.53 -6.98 -13.09
N ASN A 31 10.41 -7.97 -13.99
CA ASN A 31 10.01 -9.37 -13.77
C ASN A 31 8.51 -9.67 -13.55
N VAL A 32 7.74 -9.57 -14.64
CA VAL A 32 6.49 -10.34 -14.82
C VAL A 32 6.83 -11.71 -15.40
N THR A 33 7.34 -12.64 -14.59
CA THR A 33 7.42 -14.06 -14.96
C THR A 33 7.32 -14.94 -13.72
N SER A 34 6.41 -15.92 -13.80
CA SER A 34 6.12 -16.99 -12.86
C SER A 34 7.29 -17.43 -11.96
N SER A 35 7.11 -17.32 -10.64
CA SER A 35 7.67 -18.21 -9.61
C SER A 35 9.10 -18.75 -9.83
N GLY A 36 10.06 -17.87 -10.13
CA GLY A 36 11.47 -18.22 -10.29
C GLY A 36 12.38 -17.13 -9.74
N GLU A 37 12.64 -17.21 -8.43
CA GLU A 37 13.83 -16.65 -7.78
C GLU A 37 14.28 -15.24 -8.21
N VAL A 38 13.53 -14.21 -7.81
CA VAL A 38 14.19 -12.95 -7.44
C VAL A 38 14.85 -13.18 -6.07
N LEU A 39 16.07 -13.74 -6.10
CA LEU A 39 17.02 -13.76 -4.98
C LEU A 39 17.57 -12.34 -4.74
N GLN A 40 16.68 -11.36 -4.58
CA GLN A 40 17.00 -10.07 -3.99
C GLN A 40 16.19 -9.92 -2.70
N GLY A 41 16.92 -10.07 -1.60
CA GLY A 41 16.47 -9.71 -0.27
C GLY A 41 15.78 -10.84 0.47
N LYS A 42 16.55 -11.76 1.04
CA LYS A 42 16.24 -12.34 2.36
C LYS A 42 16.38 -11.24 3.43
N GLU A 43 15.65 -10.15 3.25
CA GLU A 43 15.89 -8.94 4.02
C GLU A 43 14.78 -8.74 5.03
N VAL A 44 13.56 -9.07 4.64
CA VAL A 44 12.40 -9.12 5.53
C VAL A 44 11.70 -10.47 5.38
N GLN A 45 11.47 -11.12 6.51
CA GLN A 45 10.69 -12.33 6.65
C GLN A 45 9.34 -12.01 7.30
N ALA A 46 8.28 -12.66 6.80
CA ALA A 46 6.95 -12.64 7.41
C ALA A 46 6.53 -14.09 7.71
N PHE A 47 6.30 -14.42 8.98
CA PHE A 47 5.93 -15.77 9.42
C PHE A 47 4.87 -15.74 10.54
N PRO A 48 4.06 -16.80 10.72
CA PRO A 48 3.87 -17.89 9.79
C PRO A 48 3.16 -17.42 8.51
N ASN A 49 3.47 -18.05 7.39
CA ASN A 49 2.71 -17.92 6.15
C ASN A 49 2.33 -19.33 5.67
N PRO A 50 1.04 -19.72 5.62
CA PRO A 50 -0.15 -18.90 5.89
C PRO A 50 -0.40 -18.58 7.38
N VAL A 51 -1.01 -17.43 7.65
CA VAL A 51 -1.30 -16.92 9.00
C VAL A 51 -2.76 -17.17 9.41
N ALA A 52 -3.04 -17.29 10.71
CA ALA A 52 -4.40 -17.32 11.24
C ALA A 52 -4.77 -16.06 12.03
N GLU A 53 -3.89 -15.54 12.87
CA GLU A 53 -4.24 -14.44 13.79
C GLU A 53 -3.23 -13.31 13.78
N ALA A 54 -1.94 -13.64 13.88
CA ALA A 54 -0.88 -12.63 13.89
C ALA A 54 0.33 -13.15 13.13
N THR A 55 1.07 -12.22 12.51
CA THR A 55 2.33 -12.52 11.83
C THR A 55 3.46 -11.70 12.41
N TRP A 56 4.59 -12.37 12.59
CA TRP A 56 5.87 -11.77 12.85
C TRP A 56 6.47 -11.27 11.55
N VAL A 57 6.84 -10.00 11.54
CA VAL A 57 7.61 -9.36 10.48
C VAL A 57 8.97 -9.03 11.06
N LYS A 58 10.03 -9.58 10.46
CA LYS A 58 11.40 -9.44 10.95
C LYS A 58 12.36 -9.09 9.84
N THR A 59 13.21 -8.10 10.06
CA THR A 59 14.34 -7.79 9.19
C THR A 59 15.53 -8.69 9.52
N GLU A 60 16.17 -9.32 8.54
CA GLU A 60 17.37 -10.15 8.76
C GLU A 60 18.62 -9.30 9.07
N THR A 61 18.68 -8.09 8.52
CA THR A 61 19.81 -7.16 8.66
C THR A 61 19.80 -6.37 9.98
N GLY A 62 18.70 -6.44 10.74
CA GLY A 62 18.49 -5.68 11.97
C GLY A 62 18.12 -4.20 11.74
N GLU A 63 17.85 -3.80 10.49
CA GLU A 63 17.38 -2.45 10.19
C GLU A 63 16.01 -2.18 10.80
N PRO A 64 15.76 -0.95 11.31
CA PRO A 64 14.46 -0.63 11.88
C PRO A 64 13.41 -0.51 10.77
N ILE A 65 12.32 -1.24 10.94
CA ILE A 65 11.07 -1.01 10.21
C ILE A 65 10.60 0.41 10.55
N ARG A 66 10.21 1.18 9.53
CA ARG A 66 9.73 2.56 9.68
C ARG A 66 8.22 2.65 9.55
N ALA A 67 7.67 1.87 8.63
CA ALA A 67 6.25 1.76 8.40
C ALA A 67 5.94 0.40 7.77
N MET A 68 4.70 -0.03 7.95
CA MET A 68 4.13 -1.22 7.36
C MET A 68 2.72 -0.90 6.90
N ASN A 69 2.38 -1.28 5.67
CA ASN A 69 1.03 -1.17 5.14
C ASN A 69 0.61 -2.53 4.59
N VAL A 70 -0.58 -3.00 4.95
CA VAL A 70 -1.19 -4.20 4.38
C VAL A 70 -2.30 -3.78 3.45
N PHE A 71 -2.29 -4.35 2.24
CA PHE A 71 -3.28 -4.07 1.21
C PHE A 71 -3.86 -5.34 0.61
N ASN A 72 -5.12 -5.25 0.17
CA ASN A 72 -5.81 -6.31 -0.56
C ASN A 72 -5.48 -6.25 -2.07
N SER A 73 -6.09 -7.15 -2.86
CA SER A 73 -5.91 -7.21 -4.31
C SER A 73 -6.40 -5.97 -5.06
N ASN A 74 -7.26 -5.16 -4.45
CA ASN A 74 -7.74 -3.91 -5.01
C ASN A 74 -6.81 -2.72 -4.70
N GLY A 75 -5.73 -2.96 -3.95
CA GLY A 75 -4.78 -1.92 -3.50
C GLY A 75 -5.29 -1.11 -2.31
N GLU A 76 -6.39 -1.51 -1.67
CA GLU A 76 -6.92 -0.81 -0.50
C GLU A 76 -6.06 -1.14 0.72
N VAL A 77 -5.59 -0.11 1.43
CA VAL A 77 -4.86 -0.27 2.69
C VAL A 77 -5.84 -0.67 3.80
N LEU A 78 -5.66 -1.87 4.34
CA LEU A 78 -6.50 -2.42 5.41
C LEU A 78 -5.88 -2.23 6.79
N LEU A 79 -4.55 -2.23 6.89
CA LEU A 79 -3.83 -2.02 8.13
C LEU A 79 -2.57 -1.19 7.87
N SER A 80 -2.26 -0.30 8.81
CA SER A 80 -1.02 0.44 8.85
C SER A 80 -0.41 0.37 10.25
N ALA A 81 0.89 0.14 10.32
CA ALA A 81 1.66 0.17 11.56
C ALA A 81 2.96 0.93 11.34
N ALA A 82 3.42 1.65 12.35
CA ALA A 82 4.73 2.31 12.35
C ALA A 82 5.56 1.79 13.52
N PRO A 83 5.96 0.50 13.50
CA PRO A 83 6.78 -0.04 14.57
C PRO A 83 8.14 0.65 14.59
N CYS A 84 8.75 0.71 15.77
CA CYS A 84 10.11 1.23 15.94
C CYS A 84 11.02 0.06 16.34
N GLY A 85 11.45 -0.74 15.38
CA GLY A 85 12.28 -1.92 15.64
C GLY A 85 12.50 -2.78 14.40
N SER A 86 13.40 -3.76 14.52
CA SER A 86 13.69 -4.75 13.47
C SER A 86 12.72 -5.93 13.43
N GLU A 87 11.80 -5.99 14.40
CA GLU A 87 10.81 -7.04 14.54
C GLU A 87 9.49 -6.44 15.04
N HIS A 88 8.38 -6.93 14.48
CA HIS A 88 7.03 -6.50 14.87
C HIS A 88 6.04 -7.65 14.74
N LEU A 89 5.16 -7.79 15.73
CA LEU A 89 4.01 -8.68 15.66
C LEU A 89 2.81 -7.88 15.15
N LEU A 90 2.36 -8.20 13.94
CA LEU A 90 1.19 -7.60 13.33
C LEU A 90 -0.05 -8.46 13.60
N ASP A 91 -1.06 -7.88 14.25
CA ASP A 91 -2.37 -8.50 14.45
C ASP A 91 -3.23 -8.36 13.19
N VAL A 92 -3.72 -9.48 12.68
CA VAL A 92 -4.53 -9.57 11.46
C VAL A 92 -5.80 -10.40 11.63
N ARG A 93 -6.24 -10.59 12.87
CA ARG A 93 -7.47 -11.35 13.18
C ARG A 93 -8.71 -10.76 12.50
N SER A 94 -8.72 -9.45 12.28
CA SER A 94 -9.82 -8.73 11.62
C SER A 94 -9.86 -8.92 10.10
N LEU A 95 -8.77 -9.44 9.49
CA LEU A 95 -8.71 -9.62 8.04
C LEU A 95 -9.41 -10.92 7.62
N PRO A 96 -10.27 -10.89 6.59
CA PRO A 96 -10.80 -12.09 5.96
C PRO A 96 -9.71 -13.02 5.43
N ALA A 97 -10.04 -14.30 5.26
CA ALA A 97 -9.17 -15.24 4.55
C ALA A 97 -8.90 -14.75 3.12
N GLY A 98 -7.65 -14.83 2.67
CA GLY A 98 -7.27 -14.30 1.36
C GLY A 98 -5.78 -14.05 1.18
N VAL A 99 -5.44 -13.53 0.01
CA VAL A 99 -4.10 -13.09 -0.34
C VAL A 99 -3.98 -11.60 -0.10
N TYR A 100 -2.90 -11.21 0.56
CA TYR A 100 -2.59 -9.84 0.87
C TYR A 100 -1.15 -9.53 0.50
N TRP A 101 -0.85 -8.25 0.41
CA TRP A 101 0.49 -7.75 0.24
C TRP A 101 0.81 -6.82 1.40
N MET A 102 2.06 -6.88 1.84
CA MET A 102 2.58 -6.07 2.92
C MET A 102 3.76 -5.28 2.37
N GLU A 103 3.61 -3.96 2.32
CA GLU A 103 4.71 -3.03 2.07
C GLU A 103 5.38 -2.73 3.41
N ILE A 104 6.70 -2.93 3.48
CA ILE A 104 7.53 -2.63 4.64
C ILE A 104 8.52 -1.54 4.21
N ALA A 105 8.44 -0.37 4.86
CA ALA A 105 9.38 0.72 4.67
C ALA A 105 10.58 0.54 5.60
N LEU A 106 11.77 0.52 5.01
CA LEU A 106 13.07 0.44 5.67
C LEU A 106 13.87 1.71 5.38
N PRO A 107 15.03 1.94 6.02
CA PRO A 107 15.89 3.05 5.66
C PRO A 107 16.29 3.00 4.18
N GLY A 108 15.87 4.01 3.42
CA GLY A 108 16.24 4.19 2.01
C GLY A 108 15.53 3.27 1.00
N ARG A 109 14.65 2.36 1.43
CA ARG A 109 13.96 1.44 0.50
C ARG A 109 12.63 0.90 1.04
N ARG A 110 11.87 0.26 0.15
CA ARG A 110 10.64 -0.46 0.50
C ARG A 110 10.72 -1.89 -0.01
N VAL A 111 10.17 -2.82 0.77
CA VAL A 111 10.07 -4.24 0.43
C VAL A 111 8.60 -4.61 0.43
N VAL A 112 8.15 -5.34 -0.60
CA VAL A 112 6.78 -5.86 -0.66
C VAL A 112 6.81 -7.37 -0.47
N ARG A 113 5.96 -7.88 0.41
CA ARG A 113 5.77 -9.31 0.66
C ARG A 113 4.33 -9.72 0.45
N GLN A 114 4.13 -10.71 -0.42
CA GLN A 114 2.85 -11.39 -0.51
C GLN A 114 2.73 -12.40 0.63
N TRP A 115 1.55 -12.49 1.22
CA TRP A 115 1.26 -13.45 2.28
C TRP A 115 -0.22 -13.86 2.27
N MET A 116 -0.52 -15.02 2.86
CA MET A 116 -1.85 -15.62 2.84
C MET A 116 -2.44 -15.73 4.25
N LYS A 117 -3.68 -15.28 4.41
CA LYS A 117 -4.51 -15.45 5.60
C LYS A 117 -5.44 -16.65 5.41
N LYS A 118 -5.47 -17.54 6.42
CA LYS A 118 -6.42 -18.65 6.51
C LYS A 118 -7.79 -18.21 6.99
#